data_AF-A0A1E7FP94-F1
#
_entry.id   AF-A0A1E7FP94-F1
#
_cell.length_a   1.000
_cell.length_b   1.000
_cell.length_c   1.000
_cell.angle_alpha   90.00
_cell.angle_beta   90.00
_cell.angle_gamma   90.00
#
_symmetry.space_group_name_H-M   'P 1'
#
loop_
_entity.id
_entity.type
_entity.pdbx_description
1 polymer ?
#
loop_
_entity_poly.entity_id
_entity_poly.type
_entity_poly.pdbx_seq_one_letter_code
_entity_poly.pdbx_strand_id
1 'polypeptide(L)'
;MTSTSGATEAAAALGTDPYLLTGLGATFAVFLSGFGAAIASHEGGIYAINNYNKLRSKWIAPFVPTIISGVLAIYGLIIGVILVRKLDDDVIMTTQDGYRQFSSGLCVGLTTFASGYGGMHNYETDRIVFINTILNMIFLEAIGLYGLIMALFLAKL
;
A
#
# COMPACT_ATOMS: atom_id res chain seq x y z
N MET A 1 -2.70 6.77 -46.58
CA MET A 1 -2.37 5.67 -45.66
C MET A 1 -1.59 6.28 -44.49
N THR A 2 -2.11 7.16 -43.61
CA THR A 2 -3.36 7.18 -42.83
C THR A 2 -3.58 5.92 -42.00
N SER A 3 -2.77 5.73 -40.96
CA SER A 3 -3.08 4.81 -39.85
C SER A 3 -2.44 5.19 -38.50
N THR A 4 -1.90 6.41 -38.33
CA THR A 4 -1.32 6.87 -37.05
C THR A 4 -2.17 7.91 -36.30
N SER A 5 -3.30 8.37 -36.84
CA SER A 5 -4.17 9.35 -36.15
C SER A 5 -5.20 8.72 -35.20
N GLY A 6 -5.56 7.45 -35.39
CA GLY A 6 -6.67 6.81 -34.67
C GLY A 6 -6.40 6.47 -33.19
N ALA A 7 -5.13 6.27 -32.81
CA ALA A 7 -4.78 5.97 -31.42
C ALA A 7 -4.75 7.22 -30.53
N THR A 8 -4.33 8.36 -31.09
CA THR A 8 -4.36 9.67 -30.44
C THR A 8 -5.78 10.23 -30.34
N GLU A 9 -6.65 9.98 -31.32
CA GLU A 9 -8.04 10.46 -31.29
C GLU A 9 -8.95 9.64 -30.37
N ALA A 10 -8.72 8.32 -30.22
CA ALA A 10 -9.48 7.50 -29.28
C ALA A 10 -9.15 7.80 -27.80
N ALA A 11 -7.91 8.18 -27.49
CA ALA A 11 -7.51 8.65 -26.15
C ALA A 11 -8.05 10.06 -25.84
N ALA A 12 -8.14 10.93 -26.85
CA ALA A 12 -8.77 12.24 -26.73
C ALA A 12 -10.30 12.17 -26.53
N ALA A 13 -10.97 11.14 -27.04
CA ALA A 13 -12.41 10.96 -26.89
C ALA A 13 -12.85 10.50 -25.49
N LEU A 14 -11.90 10.03 -24.66
CA LEU A 14 -12.13 9.60 -23.28
C LEU A 14 -11.31 10.46 -22.30
N GLY A 15 -11.25 11.78 -22.46
CA GLY A 15 -10.79 12.75 -21.42
C GLY A 15 -9.71 12.28 -20.42
N THR A 16 -8.68 11.57 -20.88
CA THR A 16 -7.75 10.83 -20.01
C THR A 16 -6.44 11.59 -19.97
N ASP A 17 -6.42 12.66 -19.17
CA ASP A 17 -5.21 13.43 -18.90
C ASP A 17 -4.17 12.54 -18.18
N PRO A 18 -2.99 12.28 -18.75
CA PRO A 18 -2.00 11.38 -18.16
C PRO A 18 -1.50 11.85 -16.78
N TYR A 19 -1.51 13.17 -16.56
CA TYR A 19 -1.23 13.81 -15.28
C TYR A 19 -2.28 13.45 -14.21
N LEU A 20 -3.57 13.43 -14.60
CA LEU A 20 -4.67 13.03 -13.70
C LEU A 20 -4.51 11.56 -13.28
N LEU A 21 -4.20 10.66 -14.23
CA LEU A 21 -4.02 9.24 -13.94
C LEU A 21 -2.86 8.99 -12.97
N THR A 22 -1.75 9.71 -13.15
CA THR A 22 -0.60 9.61 -12.27
C THR A 22 -0.92 10.16 -10.88
N GLY A 23 -1.61 11.29 -10.79
CA GLY A 23 -2.09 11.86 -9.52
C GLY A 23 -3.07 10.93 -8.78
N LEU A 24 -3.97 10.27 -9.52
CA LEU A 24 -4.84 9.23 -8.99
C LEU A 24 -4.04 8.02 -8.48
N GLY A 25 -3.02 7.59 -9.23
CA GLY A 25 -2.11 6.53 -8.80
C GLY A 25 -1.44 6.82 -7.46
N ALA A 26 -0.91 8.03 -7.30
CA ALA A 26 -0.30 8.48 -6.04
C ALA A 26 -1.32 8.52 -4.89
N THR A 27 -2.54 8.99 -5.17
CA THR A 27 -3.62 9.05 -4.18
C THR A 27 -4.01 7.65 -3.71
N PHE A 28 -4.23 6.71 -4.63
CA PHE A 28 -4.59 5.33 -4.29
C PHE A 28 -3.47 4.58 -3.58
N ALA A 29 -2.21 4.83 -3.95
CA ALA A 29 -1.05 4.24 -3.28
C ALA A 29 -1.05 4.57 -1.78
N VAL A 30 -1.25 5.84 -1.42
CA VAL A 30 -1.22 6.31 -0.03
C VAL A 30 -2.52 5.98 0.71
N PHE A 31 -3.67 6.18 0.08
CA PHE A 31 -4.96 5.97 0.72
C PHE A 31 -5.18 4.49 1.10
N LEU A 32 -4.95 3.57 0.15
CA LEU A 32 -5.19 2.15 0.39
C LEU A 32 -4.15 1.53 1.33
N SER A 33 -2.89 1.96 1.24
CA SER A 33 -1.85 1.51 2.17
C SER A 33 -2.10 2.00 3.60
N GLY A 34 -2.51 3.26 3.75
CA GLY A 34 -2.89 3.84 5.03
C GLY A 34 -4.12 3.15 5.62
N PHE A 35 -5.11 2.81 4.80
CA PHE A 35 -6.29 2.07 5.24
C PHE A 35 -5.95 0.65 5.70
N GLY A 36 -5.11 -0.07 4.97
CA GLY A 36 -4.60 -1.38 5.40
C GLY A 36 -3.83 -1.31 6.72
N ALA A 37 -2.94 -0.32 6.86
CA ALA A 37 -2.19 -0.09 8.09
C ALA A 37 -3.10 0.29 9.27
N ALA A 38 -4.15 1.07 9.05
CA ALA A 38 -5.10 1.45 10.10
C ALA A 38 -5.85 0.24 10.65
N ILE A 39 -6.31 -0.67 9.78
CA ILE A 39 -7.03 -1.89 10.18
C ILE A 39 -6.12 -2.80 11.02
N ALA A 40 -4.92 -3.11 10.54
CA ALA A 40 -3.98 -3.96 11.26
C ALA A 40 -3.48 -3.30 12.57
N SER A 41 -3.37 -1.97 12.61
CA SER A 41 -3.00 -1.23 13.83
C SER A 41 -4.10 -1.23 14.88
N HIS A 42 -5.37 -1.09 14.48
CA HIS A 42 -6.53 -1.17 15.39
C HIS A 42 -6.52 -2.50 16.15
N GLU A 43 -6.24 -3.57 15.42
CA GLU A 43 -6.19 -4.92 15.95
C GLU A 43 -5.01 -5.17 16.90
N GLY A 44 -3.80 -4.76 16.51
CA GLY A 44 -2.65 -4.78 17.43
C GLY A 44 -2.89 -3.93 18.69
N GLY A 45 -3.63 -2.82 18.56
CA GLY A 45 -4.02 -1.94 19.66
C GLY A 45 -4.98 -2.60 20.64
N ILE A 46 -6.01 -3.30 20.15
CA ILE A 46 -6.95 -4.08 20.99
C ILE A 46 -6.18 -5.15 21.78
N TYR A 47 -5.26 -5.87 21.12
CA TYR A 47 -4.41 -6.86 21.78
C TYR A 47 -3.60 -6.23 22.92
N ALA A 48 -3.02 -5.05 22.69
CA ALA A 48 -2.20 -4.36 23.68
C ALA A 48 -2.99 -3.87 24.89
N ILE A 49 -4.18 -3.32 24.69
CA ILE A 49 -5.05 -2.86 25.78
C ILE A 49 -5.53 -4.06 26.62
N ASN A 50 -5.95 -5.15 25.98
CA ASN A 50 -6.47 -6.34 26.66
C ASN A 50 -5.40 -7.07 27.50
N ASN A 51 -4.12 -6.96 27.12
CA ASN A 51 -3.01 -7.65 27.78
C ASN A 51 -2.14 -6.76 28.67
N TYR A 52 -2.43 -5.46 28.76
CA TYR A 52 -1.64 -4.48 29.51
C TYR A 52 -1.43 -4.89 30.98
N ASN A 53 -2.49 -5.36 31.65
CA ASN A 53 -2.42 -5.77 33.07
C ASN A 53 -1.69 -7.10 33.29
N LYS A 54 -1.71 -8.02 32.32
CA LYS A 54 -1.07 -9.36 32.42
C LYS A 54 0.43 -9.31 32.09
N LEU A 55 0.85 -8.34 31.29
CA LEU A 55 2.24 -8.20 30.80
C LEU A 55 2.95 -6.96 31.38
N ARG A 56 2.58 -6.49 32.59
CA ARG A 56 3.12 -5.26 33.23
C ARG A 56 4.65 -5.16 33.26
N SER A 57 5.37 -6.29 33.29
CA SER A 57 6.85 -6.33 33.25
C SER A 57 7.44 -6.08 31.85
N LYS A 58 6.67 -6.19 30.76
CA LYS A 58 7.08 -6.02 29.36
C LYS A 58 6.05 -5.21 28.56
N TRP A 59 5.91 -3.93 28.89
CA TRP A 59 4.92 -3.03 28.28
C TRP A 59 5.07 -2.83 26.75
N ILE A 60 6.27 -3.02 26.18
CA ILE A 60 6.51 -2.90 24.72
C ILE A 60 6.04 -4.13 23.93
N ALA A 61 6.12 -5.33 24.53
CA ALA A 61 5.91 -6.59 23.81
C ALA A 61 4.58 -6.64 23.05
N PRO A 62 3.43 -6.23 23.63
CA PRO A 62 2.17 -6.27 22.91
C PRO A 62 2.01 -5.23 21.79
N PHE A 63 2.89 -4.20 21.70
CA PHE A 63 2.85 -3.21 20.62
C PHE A 63 3.60 -3.64 19.36
N VAL A 64 4.34 -4.75 19.40
CA VAL A 64 5.11 -5.24 18.24
C VAL A 64 4.25 -5.41 16.97
N PRO A 65 3.05 -6.01 17.01
CA PRO A 65 2.18 -6.12 15.84
C PRO A 65 1.75 -4.75 15.28
N THR A 66 1.45 -3.78 16.14
CA THR A 66 1.10 -2.41 15.72
C THR A 66 2.26 -1.73 14.99
N ILE A 67 3.50 -1.94 15.46
CA ILE A 67 4.69 -1.37 14.83
C ILE A 67 4.91 -2.00 13.44
N ILE A 68 4.75 -3.31 13.32
CA ILE A 68 4.87 -4.03 12.02
C ILE A 68 3.83 -3.50 11.03
N SER A 69 2.58 -3.34 11.47
CA SER A 69 1.51 -2.78 10.65
C SER A 69 1.81 -1.36 10.12
N GLY A 70 2.60 -0.56 10.83
CA GLY A 70 2.94 0.80 10.39
C GLY A 70 3.80 0.83 9.11
N VAL A 71 4.51 -0.26 8.81
CA VAL A 71 5.40 -0.33 7.65
C VAL A 71 4.61 -0.39 6.33
N LEU A 72 3.40 -0.95 6.33
CA LEU A 72 2.49 -0.98 5.17
C LEU A 72 2.24 0.43 4.61
N ALA A 73 2.00 1.41 5.48
CA ALA A 73 1.75 2.79 5.07
C ALA A 73 2.98 3.41 4.39
N ILE A 74 4.18 3.05 4.85
CA ILE A 74 5.45 3.55 4.29
C ILE A 74 5.62 3.06 2.84
N TYR A 75 5.20 1.84 2.51
CA TYR A 75 5.28 1.32 1.13
C TYR A 75 4.47 2.17 0.14
N GLY A 76 3.22 2.51 0.50
CA GLY A 76 2.39 3.39 -0.33
C GLY A 76 2.94 4.83 -0.40
N LEU A 77 3.52 5.33 0.69
CA LEU A 77 4.17 6.65 0.71
C LEU A 77 5.39 6.71 -0.22
N ILE A 78 6.24 5.69 -0.23
CA ILE A 78 7.41 5.62 -1.12
C ILE A 78 6.98 5.75 -2.58
N ILE A 79 5.98 4.97 -3.01
CA ILE A 79 5.46 5.04 -4.38
C ILE A 79 4.79 6.37 -4.65
N GLY A 80 3.97 6.89 -3.72
CA GLY A 80 3.33 8.21 -3.86
C GLY A 80 4.35 9.33 -4.11
N VAL A 81 5.45 9.36 -3.36
CA VAL A 81 6.53 10.35 -3.55
C VAL A 81 7.23 10.18 -4.90
N ILE A 82 7.45 8.95 -5.36
CA ILE A 82 8.05 8.68 -6.68
C ILE A 82 7.14 9.20 -7.80
N LEU A 83 5.82 8.95 -7.71
CA LEU A 83 4.85 9.41 -8.72
C LEU A 83 4.72 10.92 -8.75
N VAL A 84 4.71 11.60 -7.59
CA VAL A 84 4.66 13.07 -7.52
C VAL A 84 5.90 13.68 -8.15
N ARG A 85 7.09 13.10 -7.93
CA ARG A 85 8.33 13.58 -8.57
C ARG A 85 8.29 13.47 -10.08
N LYS A 86 7.71 12.39 -10.61
CA LYS A 86 7.53 12.23 -12.07
C LYS A 86 6.58 13.25 -12.70
N LEU A 87 5.67 13.83 -11.90
CA LEU A 87 4.77 14.88 -12.35
C LEU A 87 5.47 16.23 -12.53
N ASP A 88 6.54 16.46 -11.77
CA ASP A 88 7.27 17.74 -11.72
C ASP A 88 8.37 17.84 -12.79
N ASP A 89 8.81 16.71 -13.35
CA ASP A 89 9.97 16.62 -14.26
C ASP A 89 9.75 17.23 -15.68
N ASP A 90 8.62 17.89 -15.97
CA ASP A 90 8.26 18.54 -17.27
C ASP A 90 8.49 17.65 -18.53
N VAL A 91 8.61 16.34 -18.34
CA VAL A 91 8.71 15.35 -19.41
C VAL A 91 7.32 15.17 -20.02
N ILE A 92 7.24 15.19 -21.35
CA ILE A 92 6.01 14.90 -22.10
C ILE A 92 5.54 13.49 -21.74
N MET A 93 4.51 13.40 -20.89
CA MET A 93 3.92 12.14 -20.47
C MET A 93 3.04 11.58 -21.58
N THR A 94 3.32 10.34 -22.02
CA THR A 94 2.41 9.64 -22.93
C THR A 94 1.22 9.06 -22.14
N THR A 95 0.10 8.84 -22.81
CA THR A 95 -1.08 8.21 -22.17
C THR A 95 -0.74 6.83 -21.60
N GLN A 96 0.18 6.09 -22.24
CA GLN A 96 0.67 4.80 -21.76
C GLN A 96 1.42 4.91 -20.43
N ASP A 97 2.19 5.99 -20.25
CA ASP A 97 2.90 6.25 -18.98
C ASP A 97 1.92 6.56 -17.86
N GLY A 98 0.86 7.33 -18.13
CA GLY A 98 -0.21 7.59 -17.17
C GLY A 98 -0.87 6.30 -16.65
N TYR A 99 -1.17 5.34 -17.52
CA TYR A 99 -1.71 4.03 -17.12
C TYR A 99 -0.71 3.18 -16.33
N ARG A 100 0.58 3.23 -16.68
CA ARG A 100 1.65 2.54 -15.94
C ARG A 100 1.80 3.09 -14.52
N GLN A 101 1.81 4.42 -14.37
CA GLN A 101 1.91 5.04 -13.06
C GLN A 101 0.66 4.78 -12.22
N PHE A 102 -0.53 4.88 -12.82
CA PHE A 102 -1.79 4.55 -12.15
C PHE A 102 -1.81 3.09 -11.64
N SER A 103 -1.45 2.13 -12.49
CA SER A 103 -1.39 0.72 -12.11
C SER A 103 -0.32 0.41 -11.05
N SER A 104 0.81 1.12 -11.07
CA SER A 104 1.84 0.99 -10.03
C SER A 104 1.32 1.38 -8.64
N GLY A 105 0.58 2.50 -8.54
CA GLY A 105 -0.01 2.97 -7.30
C GLY A 105 -1.12 2.06 -6.78
N LEU A 106 -1.97 1.56 -7.69
CA LEU A 106 -3.00 0.57 -7.36
C LEU A 106 -2.40 -0.76 -6.89
N CYS A 107 -1.32 -1.22 -7.50
CA CYS A 107 -0.65 -2.47 -7.13
C CYS A 107 -0.16 -2.42 -5.68
N VAL A 108 0.65 -1.43 -5.32
CA VAL A 108 1.14 -1.30 -3.94
C VAL A 108 -0.02 -1.05 -2.96
N GLY A 109 -0.99 -0.21 -3.33
CA GLY A 109 -2.12 0.14 -2.48
C GLY A 109 -3.02 -1.06 -2.15
N LEU A 110 -3.43 -1.82 -3.17
CA LEU A 110 -4.29 -2.99 -2.96
C LEU A 110 -3.56 -4.14 -2.26
N THR A 111 -2.29 -4.37 -2.58
CA THR A 111 -1.50 -5.43 -1.95
C THR A 111 -1.25 -5.13 -0.46
N THR A 112 -0.96 -3.88 -0.11
CA THR A 112 -0.84 -3.46 1.30
C THR A 112 -2.17 -3.46 2.02
N PHE A 113 -3.27 -3.06 1.36
CA PHE A 113 -4.61 -3.20 1.91
C PHE A 113 -4.95 -4.67 2.22
N ALA A 114 -4.71 -5.58 1.28
CA ALA A 114 -4.94 -7.01 1.48
C ALA A 114 -4.06 -7.60 2.59
N SER A 115 -2.80 -7.17 2.69
CA SER A 115 -1.89 -7.54 3.78
C SER A 115 -2.44 -7.11 5.14
N GLY A 116 -2.89 -5.86 5.28
CA GLY A 116 -3.48 -5.34 6.50
C GLY A 116 -4.80 -6.03 6.87
N TYR A 117 -5.64 -6.32 5.88
CA TYR A 117 -6.90 -7.05 6.08
C TYR A 117 -6.67 -8.52 6.46
N GLY A 118 -5.66 -9.19 5.90
CA GLY A 118 -5.30 -10.56 6.29
C GLY A 118 -4.78 -10.67 7.72
N GLY A 119 -4.34 -9.53 8.29
CA GLY A 119 -3.94 -9.41 9.68
C GLY A 119 -5.11 -9.55 10.66
N MET A 120 -6.34 -9.54 10.15
CA MET A 120 -7.54 -9.58 10.97
C MET A 120 -7.67 -10.92 11.73
N HIS A 121 -7.54 -10.89 13.05
CA HIS A 121 -7.66 -12.07 13.91
C HIS A 121 -8.42 -11.79 15.20
N ASN A 122 -9.23 -12.76 15.63
CA ASN A 122 -9.87 -12.71 16.94
C ASN A 122 -8.80 -12.92 18.02
N TYR A 123 -8.46 -11.84 18.73
CA TYR A 123 -7.45 -11.88 19.78
C TYR A 123 -7.98 -12.56 21.04
N GLU A 124 -7.61 -13.82 21.21
CA GLU A 124 -7.67 -14.47 22.51
C GLU A 124 -6.45 -14.06 23.36
N THR A 125 -6.63 -14.03 24.69
CA THR A 125 -5.66 -13.48 25.64
C THR A 125 -4.45 -14.40 25.90
N ASP A 126 -4.25 -15.44 25.09
CA ASP A 126 -3.24 -16.47 25.30
C ASP A 126 -1.91 -16.17 24.62
N ARG A 127 -0.82 -16.58 25.27
CA ARG A 127 0.56 -16.34 24.81
C ARG A 127 0.88 -17.05 23.49
N ILE A 128 0.28 -18.22 23.24
CA ILE A 128 0.51 -18.98 21.99
C ILE A 128 -0.16 -18.25 20.81
N VAL A 129 -1.35 -17.69 21.03
CA VAL A 129 -2.08 -16.91 20.03
C VAL A 129 -1.27 -15.67 19.63
N PHE A 130 -0.60 -15.01 20.57
CA PHE A 130 0.29 -13.88 20.28
C PHE A 130 1.42 -14.20 19.31
N ILE A 131 2.11 -15.33 19.52
CA ILE A 131 3.21 -15.75 18.65
C ILE A 131 2.66 -16.07 17.26
N ASN A 132 1.50 -16.74 17.18
CA ASN A 132 0.82 -17.02 15.92
C ASN A 132 0.40 -15.73 15.19
N THR A 133 -0.10 -14.72 15.89
CA THR A 133 -0.42 -13.41 15.29
C THR A 133 0.82 -12.73 14.72
N ILE A 134 1.93 -12.69 15.46
CA ILE A 134 3.18 -12.07 14.95
C ILE A 134 3.68 -12.83 13.71
N LEU A 135 3.71 -14.16 13.76
CA LEU A 135 4.13 -14.98 12.61
C LEU A 135 3.25 -14.72 11.39
N ASN A 136 1.92 -14.66 11.56
CA ASN A 136 0.99 -14.33 10.48
C ASN A 136 1.24 -12.93 9.91
N MET A 137 1.42 -11.92 10.77
CA MET A 137 1.76 -10.55 10.37
C MET A 137 3.04 -10.50 9.53
N ILE A 138 4.08 -11.26 9.89
CA ILE A 138 5.34 -11.30 9.12
C ILE A 138 5.13 -11.91 7.73
N PHE A 139 4.32 -12.96 7.60
CA PHE A 139 4.01 -13.54 6.28
C PHE A 139 3.17 -12.60 5.42
N LEU A 140 2.23 -11.88 6.01
CA LEU A 140 1.43 -10.87 5.32
C LEU A 140 2.27 -9.67 4.91
N GLU A 141 3.27 -9.29 5.71
CA GLU A 141 4.22 -8.23 5.38
C GLU A 141 4.95 -8.53 4.06
N ALA A 142 5.36 -9.78 3.87
CA ALA A 142 6.01 -10.23 2.63
C ALA A 142 5.11 -9.99 1.40
N ILE A 143 3.79 -10.16 1.55
CA ILE A 143 2.82 -9.86 0.48
C ILE A 143 2.87 -8.36 0.14
N GLY A 144 2.84 -7.48 1.15
CA GLY A 144 3.00 -6.03 0.97
C GLY A 144 4.29 -5.65 0.24
N LEU A 145 5.40 -6.27 0.62
CA LEU A 145 6.71 -6.07 -0.02
C LEU A 145 6.72 -6.52 -1.49
N TYR A 146 6.06 -7.62 -1.85
CA TYR A 146 5.96 -8.04 -3.25
C TYR A 146 5.22 -7.00 -4.11
N GLY A 147 4.15 -6.41 -3.56
CA GLY A 147 3.43 -5.31 -4.21
C GLY A 147 4.30 -4.08 -4.42
N LEU A 148 5.11 -3.70 -3.42
CA LEU A 148 6.06 -2.60 -3.53
C LEU A 148 7.11 -2.84 -4.63
N ILE A 149 7.70 -4.04 -4.69
CA ILE A 149 8.72 -4.38 -5.69
C ILE A 149 8.13 -4.25 -7.10
N MET A 150 6.93 -4.82 -7.33
CA MET A 150 6.25 -4.71 -8.62
C MET A 150 5.92 -3.26 -8.96
N ALA A 151 5.38 -2.48 -8.00
CA ALA A 151 5.10 -1.07 -8.21
C ALA A 151 6.36 -0.27 -8.58
N LEU A 152 7.52 -0.57 -7.97
CA LEU A 152 8.78 0.06 -8.35
C LEU A 152 9.21 -0.29 -9.78
N PHE A 153 9.03 -1.53 -10.23
CA PHE A 153 9.30 -1.90 -11.63
C PHE A 153 8.39 -1.16 -12.61
N LEU A 154 7.10 -1.01 -12.28
CA LEU A 154 6.15 -0.28 -13.13
C LEU A 154 6.39 1.24 -13.10
N ALA A 155 6.77 1.79 -11.95
CA ALA A 155 6.96 3.22 -11.78
C ALA A 155 8.31 3.71 -12.35
N LYS A 156 9.37 2.89 -12.31
CA LYS A 156 10.74 3.28 -12.67
C LYS A 156 11.11 3.02 -14.13
N LEU A 157 10.36 2.18 -14.85
CA LEU A 157 10.42 2.01 -16.31
C LEU A 157 9.35 2.88 -17.01
#